data_AF-K0VVY9-F1
#
_entry.id   AF-K0VVY9-F1
#
_cell.length_a   1.000
_cell.length_b   1.000
_cell.length_c   1.000
_cell.angle_alpha   90.00
_cell.angle_beta   90.00
_cell.angle_gamma   90.00
#
_symmetry.space_group_name_H-M   'P 1'
#
loop_
_entity.id
_entity.type
_entity.pdbx_description
1 polymer ?
#
loop_
_entity_poly.entity_id
_entity_poly.type
_entity_poly.pdbx_seq_one_letter_code
_entity_poly.pdbx_strand_id
1 'polypeptide(L)'
;MSDSMAWEPLRRELDRWQAAGRVARLWLRDDDAIEPTPDLEMLMALTGESQVPLTLAVIPGLTGEALAARLAEEANIAVAVHGWSHTNHAGPEGKKQELGGERPVEIVLGE
;
A
#
# COMPACT_ATOMS: atom_id res chain seq x y z
N MET A 1 23.73 -4.84 -0.96
CA MET A 1 23.60 -6.24 -1.42
C MET A 1 22.58 -6.90 -0.52
N SER A 2 21.36 -7.13 -1.01
CA SER A 2 20.31 -7.82 -0.24
C SER A 2 20.81 -9.21 0.15
N ASP A 3 20.67 -9.56 1.43
CA ASP A 3 21.14 -10.83 1.97
C ASP A 3 20.40 -11.99 1.29
N SER A 4 21.11 -12.75 0.45
CA SER A 4 20.56 -13.87 -0.33
C SER A 4 19.84 -14.88 0.56
N MET A 5 20.23 -14.97 1.84
CA MET A 5 19.63 -15.88 2.81
C MET A 5 18.19 -15.50 3.17
N ALA A 6 17.84 -14.21 3.17
CA ALA A 6 16.49 -13.76 3.50
C ALA A 6 15.44 -14.21 2.46
N TRP A 7 15.87 -14.40 1.20
CA TRP A 7 15.01 -14.78 0.09
C TRP A 7 14.94 -16.29 -0.16
N GLU A 8 15.79 -17.08 0.48
CA GLU A 8 15.86 -18.53 0.28
C GLU A 8 14.52 -19.25 0.57
N PRO A 9 13.79 -18.92 1.65
CA PRO A 9 12.48 -19.53 1.89
C PRO A 9 11.47 -19.27 0.77
N LEU A 10 11.48 -18.07 0.18
CA LEU A 10 10.61 -17.72 -0.94
C LEU A 10 10.99 -18.50 -2.20
N ARG A 11 12.28 -18.53 -2.54
CA ARG A 11 12.79 -19.27 -3.72
C ARG A 11 12.37 -20.73 -3.67
N ARG A 12 12.60 -21.39 -2.53
CA ARG A 12 12.22 -22.79 -2.32
C ARG A 12 10.72 -23.03 -2.48
N GLU A 13 9.88 -22.09 -2.06
CA GLU A 13 8.43 -22.22 -2.24
C GLU A 13 8.02 -22.04 -3.71
N LEU A 14 8.61 -21.08 -4.42
CA LEU A 14 8.37 -20.90 -5.86
C LEU A 14 8.81 -22.14 -6.67
N ASP A 15 9.94 -22.75 -6.32
CA ASP A 15 10.40 -24.01 -6.95
C ASP A 15 9.40 -25.15 -6.74
N ARG A 16 8.78 -25.24 -5.56
CA ARG A 16 7.73 -26.24 -5.28
C ARG A 16 6.47 -25.99 -6.10
N TRP A 17 6.07 -24.73 -6.28
CA TRP A 17 4.93 -24.38 -7.13
C TRP A 17 5.20 -24.76 -8.57
N GLN A 18 6.39 -24.45 -9.07
CA GLN A 18 6.82 -24.83 -10.41
C GLN A 18 6.82 -26.35 -10.59
N ALA A 19 7.36 -27.12 -9.63
CA ALA A 19 7.35 -28.58 -9.66
C ALA A 19 5.92 -29.17 -9.66
N ALA A 20 4.96 -28.45 -9.06
CA ALA A 20 3.55 -28.80 -9.07
C ALA A 20 2.79 -28.28 -10.32
N GLY A 21 3.46 -27.66 -11.29
CA GLY A 21 2.85 -27.07 -12.49
C GLY A 21 1.99 -25.84 -12.20
N ARG A 22 2.25 -25.13 -11.09
CA ARG A 22 1.52 -23.94 -10.65
C ARG A 22 2.36 -22.69 -10.83
N VAL A 23 1.72 -21.58 -11.16
CA VAL A 23 2.37 -20.26 -11.26
C VAL A 23 1.90 -19.38 -10.11
N ALA A 24 2.83 -18.83 -9.35
CA ALA A 24 2.53 -17.87 -8.30
C ALA A 24 2.06 -16.55 -8.91
N ARG A 25 0.98 -15.98 -8.37
CA ARG A 25 0.53 -14.62 -8.71
C ARG A 25 1.00 -13.68 -7.61
N LEU A 26 1.67 -12.62 -8.01
CA LEU A 26 2.23 -11.62 -7.12
C LEU A 26 1.59 -10.27 -7.43
N TRP A 27 1.44 -9.46 -6.39
CA TRP A 27 1.09 -8.04 -6.48
C TRP A 27 1.82 -7.33 -5.36
N LEU A 28 2.11 -6.04 -5.55
CA LEU A 28 2.76 -5.20 -4.55
C LEU A 28 1.75 -4.24 -3.93
N ARG A 29 2.00 -3.88 -2.68
CA ARG A 29 1.28 -2.83 -1.97
C ARG A 29 2.28 -1.84 -1.40
N ASP A 30 2.02 -0.56 -1.61
CA ASP A 30 2.73 0.55 -0.99
C ASP A 30 1.77 1.30 -0.06
N ASP A 31 2.19 1.52 1.19
CA ASP A 31 1.37 2.16 2.22
C ASP A 31 1.76 3.61 2.41
N ASP A 32 0.83 4.42 2.91
CA ASP A 32 1.03 5.84 3.22
C ASP A 32 1.30 6.73 1.99
N ALA A 33 0.80 6.35 0.81
CA ALA A 33 0.89 7.18 -0.39
C ALA A 33 0.05 8.46 -0.23
N ILE A 34 0.70 9.62 -0.26
CA ILE A 34 0.04 10.93 -0.10
C ILE A 34 0.32 11.93 -1.23
N GLU A 35 1.48 11.84 -1.87
CA GLU A 35 1.90 12.74 -2.94
C GLU A 35 2.74 12.01 -4.01
N PRO A 36 2.84 12.54 -5.24
CA PRO A 36 3.82 12.06 -6.20
C PRO A 36 5.24 12.29 -5.69
N THR A 37 5.99 11.21 -5.47
CA THR A 37 7.40 11.26 -5.04
C THR A 37 8.29 10.54 -6.05
N PRO A 38 9.60 10.85 -6.11
CA PRO A 38 10.52 10.10 -6.95
C PRO A 38 10.53 8.58 -6.68
N ASP A 39 10.33 8.18 -5.41
CA ASP A 39 10.27 6.77 -5.03
C ASP A 39 8.98 6.11 -5.55
N LEU A 40 7.85 6.81 -5.49
CA LEU A 40 6.59 6.34 -6.08
C LEU A 40 6.72 6.20 -7.61
N GLU A 41 7.31 7.18 -8.29
CA GLU A 41 7.57 7.09 -9.74
C GLU A 41 8.43 5.89 -10.11
N MET A 42 9.49 5.63 -9.33
CA MET A 42 10.35 4.46 -9.51
C MET A 42 9.56 3.16 -9.32
N LEU A 43 8.73 3.07 -8.28
CA LEU A 43 7.89 1.91 -8.01
C LEU A 43 6.90 1.65 -9.17
N MET A 44 6.25 2.70 -9.66
CA MET A 44 5.31 2.63 -10.78
C MET A 44 6.01 2.17 -12.06
N ALA A 45 7.20 2.69 -12.36
CA ALA A 45 7.99 2.26 -13.51
C ALA A 45 8.38 0.76 -13.41
N LEU A 46 8.94 0.34 -12.28
CA LEU A 46 9.38 -1.05 -12.06
C LEU A 46 8.22 -2.05 -12.14
N THR A 47 7.08 -1.71 -11.54
CA THR A 47 5.88 -2.55 -11.58
C THR A 47 5.24 -2.60 -12.96
N GLY A 48 5.26 -1.49 -13.70
CA GLY A 48 4.85 -1.43 -15.10
C GLY A 48 5.70 -2.32 -16.00
N GLU A 49 7.03 -2.17 -15.94
CA GLU A 49 7.98 -2.98 -16.73
C GLU A 49 7.88 -4.48 -16.42
N SER A 50 7.68 -4.82 -15.15
CA SER A 50 7.59 -6.22 -14.69
C SER A 50 6.19 -6.82 -14.83
N GLN A 51 5.20 -6.01 -15.27
CA GLN A 51 3.78 -6.39 -15.31
C GLN A 51 3.25 -6.93 -13.98
N VAL A 52 3.72 -6.36 -12.87
CA VAL A 52 3.27 -6.72 -11.52
C VAL A 52 2.20 -5.73 -11.08
N PRO A 53 0.98 -6.17 -10.72
CA PRO A 53 -0.05 -5.27 -10.22
C PRO A 53 0.40 -4.53 -8.96
N LEU A 54 0.09 -3.25 -8.88
CA LEU A 54 0.41 -2.39 -7.74
C LEU A 54 -0.88 -1.91 -7.07
N THR A 55 -0.92 -1.91 -5.75
CA THR A 55 -1.97 -1.27 -4.96
C THR A 55 -1.34 -0.18 -4.09
N LEU A 56 -1.81 1.06 -4.23
CA LEU A 56 -1.41 2.17 -3.37
C LEU A 56 -2.46 2.34 -2.28
N ALA A 57 -2.03 2.21 -1.02
CA ALA A 57 -2.86 2.49 0.13
C ALA A 57 -2.71 3.97 0.49
N VAL A 58 -3.66 4.77 0.04
CA VAL A 58 -3.63 6.24 0.09
C VAL A 58 -4.29 6.76 1.36
N ILE A 59 -3.71 7.78 1.99
CA ILE A 59 -4.29 8.50 3.14
C ILE A 59 -5.07 9.72 2.60
N PRO A 60 -6.41 9.68 2.52
CA PRO A 60 -7.17 10.69 1.80
C PRO A 60 -7.09 12.10 2.42
N GLY A 61 -7.03 12.20 3.75
CA GLY A 61 -6.92 13.46 4.49
C GLY A 61 -5.56 14.15 4.36
N LEU A 62 -4.57 13.47 3.78
CA LEU A 62 -3.23 14.02 3.52
C LEU A 62 -2.90 14.12 2.03
N THR A 63 -3.73 13.56 1.15
CA THR A 63 -3.52 13.62 -0.29
C THR A 63 -4.34 14.73 -0.95
N GLY A 64 -4.19 14.89 -2.27
CA GLY A 64 -4.92 15.89 -3.04
C GLY A 64 -4.87 15.66 -4.54
N GLU A 65 -5.26 16.70 -5.29
CA GLU A 65 -5.39 16.64 -6.75
C GLU A 65 -4.12 16.19 -7.46
N ALA A 66 -2.93 16.51 -6.93
CA ALA A 66 -1.66 16.13 -7.54
C ALA A 66 -1.49 14.62 -7.66
N LEU A 67 -1.77 13.86 -6.59
CA LEU A 67 -1.67 12.40 -6.63
C LEU A 67 -2.80 11.80 -7.49
N ALA A 68 -4.02 12.32 -7.35
CA ALA A 68 -5.16 11.84 -8.13
C ALA A 68 -4.94 12.01 -9.64
N ALA A 69 -4.46 13.19 -10.06
CA ALA A 69 -4.15 13.48 -11.47
C ALA A 69 -3.02 12.59 -11.98
N ARG A 70 -1.98 12.36 -11.17
CA ARG A 70 -0.86 11.49 -11.56
C ARG A 70 -1.29 10.05 -11.80
N LEU A 71 -2.22 9.54 -10.98
CA LEU A 71 -2.69 8.16 -11.06
C LEU A 71 -3.84 7.95 -12.07
N ALA A 72 -4.43 9.01 -12.61
CA ALA A 72 -5.65 8.95 -13.40
C ALA A 72 -5.56 8.05 -14.66
N GLU A 73 -4.37 7.94 -15.25
CA GLU A 73 -4.12 7.17 -16.48
C GLU A 73 -3.51 5.78 -16.22
N GLU A 74 -3.25 5.42 -14.95
CA GLU A 74 -2.51 4.22 -14.57
C GLU A 74 -3.44 3.00 -14.41
N ALA A 75 -3.64 2.25 -15.50
CA ALA A 75 -4.57 1.11 -15.52
C ALA A 75 -4.12 -0.11 -14.70
N ASN A 76 -2.84 -0.21 -14.36
CA ASN A 76 -2.25 -1.32 -13.58
C ASN A 76 -2.16 -1.02 -12.07
N ILE A 77 -2.65 0.14 -11.64
CA ILE A 77 -2.60 0.59 -10.25
C ILE A 77 -4.01 0.61 -9.66
N ALA A 78 -4.18 -0.12 -8.56
CA ALA A 78 -5.37 -0.01 -7.72
C ALA A 78 -5.12 0.99 -6.59
N VAL A 79 -6.13 1.79 -6.25
CA VAL A 79 -6.10 2.68 -5.07
C VAL A 79 -6.99 2.10 -3.99
N ALA A 80 -6.44 1.95 -2.79
CA ALA A 80 -7.15 1.54 -1.59
C ALA A 80 -7.07 2.65 -0.53
N VAL A 81 -8.12 2.81 0.27
CA VAL A 81 -8.12 3.77 1.38
C VAL A 81 -7.33 3.21 2.55
N HIS A 82 -6.37 3.97 3.06
CA HIS A 82 -5.54 3.64 4.21
C HIS A 82 -5.86 4.50 5.43
N GLY A 83 -7.11 4.44 5.89
CA GLY A 83 -7.61 5.35 6.92
C GLY A 83 -8.08 6.68 6.34
N TRP A 84 -8.27 7.69 7.19
CA TRP A 84 -8.63 9.04 6.79
C TRP A 84 -7.42 9.97 6.78
N SER A 85 -6.87 10.32 7.95
CA SER A 85 -5.65 11.12 8.16
C SER A 85 -4.46 10.30 8.71
N HIS A 86 -4.69 9.02 9.00
CA HIS A 86 -3.78 8.11 9.70
C HIS A 86 -3.38 8.58 11.12
N THR A 87 -4.16 9.50 11.70
CA THR A 87 -3.93 10.02 13.05
C THR A 87 -4.35 9.01 14.11
N ASN A 88 -3.45 8.71 15.06
CA ASN A 88 -3.81 7.88 16.21
C ASN A 88 -4.57 8.71 17.25
N HIS A 89 -5.80 8.30 17.57
CA HIS A 89 -6.64 8.92 18.59
C HIS A 89 -6.82 8.05 19.84
N ALA A 90 -6.15 6.91 19.91
CA ALA A 90 -6.19 6.07 21.11
C ALA A 90 -5.50 6.75 22.31
N GLY A 91 -6.03 6.52 23.51
CA GLY A 91 -5.36 6.90 24.75
C GLY A 91 -4.02 6.18 24.94
N PRO A 92 -3.20 6.57 25.95
CA PRO A 92 -1.82 6.08 26.10
C PRO A 92 -1.66 4.56 26.18
N GLU A 93 -2.64 3.89 26.78
CA GLU A 93 -2.67 2.42 26.96
C GLU A 93 -3.48 1.71 25.86
N GLY A 94 -4.09 2.47 24.95
CA GLY A 94 -4.97 1.97 23.91
C GLY A 94 -4.21 1.43 22.69
N LYS A 95 -4.79 0.42 22.03
CA LYS A 95 -4.32 0.01 20.70
C LYS A 95 -4.49 1.18 19.73
N LYS A 96 -3.47 1.48 18.93
CA LYS A 96 -3.53 2.54 17.90
C LYS A 96 -4.81 2.40 17.08
N GLN A 97 -5.59 3.47 17.04
CA GLN A 97 -6.88 3.50 16.39
C GLN A 97 -7.18 4.92 15.91
N GLU A 98 -7.56 5.03 14.65
CA GLU A 98 -7.92 6.31 14.03
C GLU A 98 -9.43 6.54 14.10
N LEU A 99 -10.20 5.57 13.59
CA LEU A 99 -11.65 5.62 13.52
C LEU A 99 -12.27 4.81 14.66
N GLY A 100 -13.22 5.41 15.37
CA GLY A 100 -13.93 4.77 16.50
C GLY A 100 -13.24 4.99 17.86
N GLY A 101 -13.57 4.14 18.83
CA GLY A 101 -13.16 4.28 20.23
C GLY A 101 -14.15 5.10 21.05
N GLU A 102 -13.64 5.96 21.96
CA GLU A 102 -14.44 6.88 22.78
C GLU A 102 -14.74 8.23 22.09
N ARG A 103 -14.30 8.40 20.83
CA ARG A 103 -14.51 9.64 20.08
C ARG A 103 -16.01 9.83 19.78
N PRO A 104 -16.60 11.00 20.08
CA PRO A 104 -17.95 11.36 19.64
C PRO A 104 -18.09 11.26 18.11
N VAL A 105 -19.21 10.71 17.64
CA VAL A 105 -19.46 10.47 16.21
C VAL A 105 -19.49 11.79 15.41
N GLU A 106 -19.93 12.87 16.04
CA GLU A 106 -19.99 14.21 15.43
C GLU A 106 -18.60 14.77 15.12
N ILE A 107 -17.60 14.41 15.92
CA ILE A 107 -16.20 14.80 15.65
C ILE A 107 -15.68 13.99 14.46
N VAL A 108 -15.91 12.68 14.44
CA VAL A 108 -15.41 11.79 13.37
C VAL A 108 -16.05 12.12 12.01
N LEU A 109 -17.35 12.43 11.97
CA LEU A 109 -18.06 12.78 10.73
C LEU A 109 -17.80 14.23 10.25
N GLY A 110 -17.18 15.07 11.08
CA GLY A 110 -16.85 16.46 10.76
C GLY A 110 -15.46 16.65 10.15
N GLU A 111 -14.66 15.59 10.08
CA GLU A 111 -13.34 15.55 9.42
C GLU A 111 -13.48 15.28 7.93
#